data_AF-J9QXS8-F1
#
_entry.id   AF-J9QXS8-F1
#
_cell.length_a   1.000
_cell.length_b   1.000
_cell.length_c   1.000
_cell.angle_alpha   90.00
_cell.angle_beta   90.00
_cell.angle_gamma   90.00
#
_symmetry.space_group_name_H-M   'P 1'
#
loop_
_entity.id
_entity.type
_entity.pdbx_description
1 polymer ?
#
loop_
_entity_poly.entity_id
_entity_poly.type
_entity_poly.pdbx_seq_one_letter_code
_entity_poly.pdbx_strand_id
1 'polypeptide(L)'
;MCSSWYSQIASVEYLVEKQDLKQKFVLDIRDKKSYFYSNEYCENNHDEIFNFVIIEANQGNNVFLFHDQLEDLRVYFSQPIDLVWQLDKETKTVENVTLYKATTIYKNKKWTAWYNNETPINSGPFVFGKLPGLIYEVATDGLKISLTGLSKSNKNCFQILKKEERIDKESYDKYNSDFLKKLKEGYRKNTNVFDGITIEALLEESQKKDLFREYL
;
A
#
# COMPACT_ATOMS: atom_id res chain seq x y z
N MET A 1 -12.79 -17.39 -21.62
CA MET A 1 -13.00 -16.02 -22.13
C MET A 1 -12.43 -15.06 -21.09
N CYS A 2 -11.21 -14.55 -21.30
CA CYS A 2 -10.61 -13.59 -20.37
C CYS A 2 -11.35 -12.26 -20.52
N SER A 3 -12.09 -11.85 -19.50
CA SER A 3 -13.00 -10.70 -19.55
C SER A 3 -12.23 -9.39 -19.71
N SER A 4 -12.57 -8.61 -20.75
CA SER A 4 -11.79 -7.45 -21.25
C SER A 4 -11.74 -6.22 -20.32
N TRP A 5 -12.35 -6.26 -19.14
CA TRP A 5 -12.43 -5.10 -18.23
C TRP A 5 -11.23 -4.94 -17.29
N TYR A 6 -10.39 -5.97 -17.14
CA TYR A 6 -9.26 -5.97 -16.19
C TYR A 6 -8.30 -4.78 -16.34
N SER A 7 -8.20 -4.21 -17.55
CA SER A 7 -7.29 -3.09 -17.85
C SER A 7 -7.86 -1.70 -17.57
N GLN A 8 -9.15 -1.58 -17.19
CA GLN A 8 -9.80 -0.27 -17.07
C GLN A 8 -10.48 -0.01 -15.73
N ILE A 9 -11.10 -1.04 -15.12
CA ILE A 9 -11.85 -0.91 -13.86
C ILE A 9 -11.74 -2.21 -13.06
N ALA A 10 -10.75 -2.31 -12.16
CA ALA A 10 -10.51 -3.53 -11.38
C ALA A 10 -10.23 -3.21 -9.91
N SER A 11 -10.67 -4.09 -9.01
CA SER A 11 -10.38 -4.01 -7.59
C SER A 11 -9.74 -5.33 -7.17
N VAL A 12 -8.50 -5.27 -6.69
CA VAL A 12 -7.75 -6.42 -6.21
C VAL A 12 -7.55 -6.29 -4.71
N GLU A 13 -7.96 -7.31 -3.96
CA GLU A 13 -7.77 -7.37 -2.51
C GLU A 13 -6.48 -8.11 -2.20
N TYR A 14 -5.70 -7.54 -1.28
CA TYR A 14 -4.46 -8.12 -0.78
C TYR A 14 -4.50 -8.23 0.74
N LEU A 15 -3.98 -9.33 1.27
CA LEU A 15 -3.62 -9.47 2.67
C LEU A 15 -2.13 -9.16 2.84
N VAL A 16 -1.81 -8.22 3.72
CA VAL A 16 -0.44 -7.88 4.10
C VAL A 16 -0.17 -8.49 5.46
N GLU A 17 0.90 -9.28 5.57
CA GLU A 17 1.31 -9.99 6.76
C GLU A 17 2.75 -9.60 7.13
N LYS A 18 2.96 -9.17 8.37
CA LYS A 18 4.29 -8.87 8.94
C LYS A 18 4.31 -9.30 10.41
N GLN A 19 5.06 -10.35 10.73
CA GLN A 19 5.03 -11.00 12.04
C GLN A 19 3.58 -11.42 12.40
N ASP A 20 3.04 -10.93 13.52
CA ASP A 20 1.67 -11.20 13.97
C ASP A 20 0.64 -10.22 13.39
N LEU A 21 1.07 -9.18 12.67
CA LEU A 21 0.20 -8.18 12.08
C LEU A 21 -0.35 -8.64 10.74
N LYS A 22 -1.67 -8.50 10.57
CA LYS A 22 -2.40 -8.82 9.34
C LYS A 22 -3.40 -7.72 9.02
N GLN A 23 -3.34 -7.15 7.82
CA GLN A 23 -4.29 -6.12 7.38
C GLN A 23 -4.63 -6.30 5.90
N LYS A 24 -5.89 -6.04 5.56
CA LYS A 24 -6.36 -6.08 4.17
C LYS A 24 -6.16 -4.72 3.51
N PHE A 25 -5.67 -4.76 2.28
CA PHE A 25 -5.51 -3.61 1.40
C PHE A 25 -6.24 -3.86 0.08
N VAL A 26 -6.61 -2.78 -0.57
CA VAL A 26 -7.26 -2.78 -1.88
C VAL A 26 -6.38 -2.03 -2.86
N LEU A 27 -6.09 -2.67 -3.98
CA LEU A 27 -5.59 -2.05 -5.19
C LEU A 27 -6.78 -1.76 -6.11
N ASP A 28 -7.23 -0.51 -6.13
CA ASP A 28 -8.26 -0.05 -7.04
C ASP A 28 -7.62 0.55 -8.31
N ILE A 29 -8.05 0.09 -9.47
CA ILE A 29 -7.53 0.50 -10.78
C ILE A 29 -8.68 1.14 -11.54
N ARG A 30 -8.51 2.42 -11.88
CA ARG A 30 -9.52 3.20 -12.58
C ARG A 30 -8.90 4.40 -13.28
N ASP A 31 -9.44 4.76 -14.44
CA ASP A 31 -9.05 5.98 -15.17
C ASP A 31 -7.52 6.08 -15.38
N LYS A 32 -6.87 4.93 -15.65
CA LYS A 32 -5.40 4.79 -15.82
C LYS A 32 -4.58 5.15 -14.58
N LYS A 33 -5.20 5.13 -13.39
CA LYS A 33 -4.55 5.31 -12.09
C LYS A 33 -4.70 4.04 -11.29
N SER A 34 -3.77 3.83 -10.36
CA SER A 34 -3.90 2.80 -9.34
C SER A 34 -3.83 3.44 -7.96
N TYR A 35 -4.69 2.96 -7.07
CA TYR A 35 -4.83 3.41 -5.70
C TYR A 35 -4.64 2.20 -4.80
N PHE A 36 -3.68 2.26 -3.89
CA PHE A 36 -3.44 1.21 -2.92
C PHE A 36 -3.66 1.75 -1.51
N TYR A 37 -4.69 1.25 -0.83
CA TYR A 37 -5.13 1.74 0.47
C TYR A 37 -5.65 0.62 1.36
N SER A 38 -5.66 0.81 2.68
CA SER A 38 -6.23 -0.16 3.63
C SER A 38 -7.75 -0.30 3.41
N ASN A 39 -8.32 -1.49 3.61
CA ASN A 39 -9.77 -1.68 3.43
C ASN A 39 -10.61 -0.74 4.33
N GLU A 40 -10.10 -0.41 5.52
CA GLU A 40 -10.71 0.53 6.49
C GLU A 40 -10.87 1.95 5.91
N TYR A 41 -10.01 2.36 4.95
CA TYR A 41 -10.11 3.66 4.28
C TYR A 41 -11.48 3.91 3.64
N CYS A 42 -12.08 2.87 3.05
CA CYS A 42 -13.39 2.93 2.41
C CYS A 42 -14.56 2.97 3.40
N GLU A 43 -14.35 2.50 4.63
CA GLU A 43 -15.42 2.15 5.57
C GLU A 43 -15.67 3.27 6.61
N ASN A 44 -14.64 4.03 6.99
CA ASN A 44 -14.65 4.88 8.20
C ASN A 44 -14.77 6.41 7.96
N ASN A 45 -15.57 6.85 6.98
CA ASN A 45 -15.86 8.29 6.72
C ASN A 45 -14.62 9.21 6.55
N HIS A 46 -13.42 8.65 6.34
CA HIS A 46 -12.15 9.38 6.18
C HIS A 46 -11.64 10.14 7.43
N ASP A 47 -12.26 9.96 8.60
CA ASP A 47 -11.92 10.67 9.84
C ASP A 47 -10.89 9.93 10.71
N GLU A 48 -10.46 8.74 10.30
CA GLU A 48 -9.40 8.01 11.01
C GLU A 48 -8.01 8.59 10.73
N ILE A 49 -7.27 8.75 11.82
CA ILE A 49 -6.00 9.49 11.95
C ILE A 49 -4.85 8.81 11.20
N PHE A 50 -5.08 7.63 10.61
CA PHE A 50 -4.00 6.76 10.14
C PHE A 50 -4.20 6.15 8.76
N ASN A 51 -5.00 6.81 7.93
CA ASN A 51 -5.22 6.38 6.55
C ASN A 51 -3.97 6.59 5.67
N PHE A 52 -3.42 5.49 5.18
CA PHE A 52 -2.32 5.49 4.21
C PHE A 52 -2.85 5.14 2.82
N VAL A 53 -2.68 6.06 1.88
CA VAL A 53 -3.07 5.87 0.47
C VAL A 53 -1.87 6.12 -0.42
N ILE A 54 -1.50 5.12 -1.22
CA ILE A 54 -0.54 5.29 -2.30
C ILE A 54 -1.29 5.46 -3.60
N ILE A 55 -0.87 6.45 -4.38
CA ILE A 55 -1.40 6.69 -5.71
C ILE A 55 -0.28 6.56 -6.72
N GLU A 56 -0.43 5.63 -7.65
CA GLU A 56 0.29 5.65 -8.91
C GLU A 56 -0.42 6.64 -9.84
N ALA A 57 0.16 7.84 -9.99
CA ALA A 57 -0.53 8.96 -10.63
C ALA A 57 -0.92 8.69 -12.09
N ASN A 58 -0.19 7.80 -12.78
CA ASN A 58 -0.49 7.28 -14.11
C ASN A 58 0.16 5.91 -14.29
N GLN A 59 -0.58 4.93 -14.82
CA GLN A 59 -0.03 3.63 -15.23
C GLN A 59 1.11 3.84 -16.23
N GLY A 60 2.34 3.55 -15.82
CA GLY A 60 3.55 3.72 -16.62
C GLY A 60 4.39 4.96 -16.28
N ASN A 61 3.96 5.80 -15.34
CA ASN A 61 4.86 6.75 -14.69
C ASN A 61 5.51 6.11 -13.45
N ASN A 62 6.72 6.54 -13.11
CA ASN A 62 7.46 6.03 -11.96
C ASN A 62 7.19 6.84 -10.69
N VAL A 63 6.27 7.80 -10.72
CA VAL A 63 6.02 8.71 -9.59
C VAL A 63 4.82 8.23 -8.80
N PHE A 64 5.07 7.93 -7.53
CA PHE A 64 4.07 7.57 -6.54
C PHE A 64 3.80 8.76 -5.63
N LEU A 65 2.53 8.99 -5.30
CA LEU A 65 2.10 9.94 -4.28
C LEU A 65 1.73 9.16 -3.03
N PHE A 66 2.33 9.52 -1.91
CA PHE A 66 2.11 8.92 -0.62
C PHE A 66 1.31 9.89 0.21
N HIS A 67 0.04 9.57 0.43
CA HIS A 67 -0.88 10.35 1.25
C HIS A 67 -0.92 9.75 2.64
N ASP A 68 -0.80 10.60 3.64
CA ASP A 68 -0.78 10.19 5.04
C ASP A 68 -1.43 11.27 5.92
N GLN A 69 -1.97 10.84 7.05
CA GLN A 69 -2.44 11.73 8.10
C GLN A 69 -1.50 11.64 9.31
N LEU A 70 -0.98 12.79 9.71
CA LEU A 70 -0.08 12.98 10.85
C LEU A 70 -0.77 13.95 11.82
N GLU A 71 -1.33 13.42 12.92
CA GLU A 71 -2.19 14.20 13.82
C GLU A 71 -3.41 14.77 13.04
N ASP A 72 -3.63 16.09 13.10
CA ASP A 72 -4.67 16.79 12.35
C ASP A 72 -4.22 17.22 10.95
N LEU A 73 -2.95 17.00 10.60
CA LEU A 73 -2.37 17.41 9.33
C LEU A 73 -2.44 16.26 8.32
N ARG A 74 -3.11 16.50 7.20
CA ARG A 74 -3.04 15.61 6.03
C ARG A 74 -1.95 16.10 5.10
N VAL A 75 -1.01 15.21 4.80
CA VAL A 75 0.15 15.51 3.97
C VAL A 75 0.26 14.53 2.83
N TYR A 76 0.90 14.96 1.75
CA TYR A 76 1.40 14.03 0.76
C TYR A 76 2.77 14.43 0.24
N PHE A 77 3.55 13.42 -0.15
CA PHE A 77 4.82 13.63 -0.83
C PHE A 77 4.87 12.75 -2.09
N SER A 78 5.68 13.17 -3.05
CA SER A 78 5.91 12.43 -4.30
C SER A 78 7.28 11.77 -4.27
N GLN A 79 7.36 10.49 -4.65
CA GLN A 79 8.62 9.77 -4.75
C GLN A 79 8.72 9.07 -6.12
N PRO A 80 9.79 9.33 -6.90
CA PRO A 80 10.09 8.51 -8.06
C PRO A 80 10.61 7.15 -7.59
N ILE A 81 9.99 6.07 -8.05
CA ILE A 81 10.35 4.70 -7.76
C ILE A 81 10.51 3.96 -9.08
N ASP A 82 11.76 3.58 -9.38
CA ASP A 82 12.06 2.75 -10.53
C ASP A 82 12.39 1.33 -10.07
N LEU A 83 11.39 0.45 -10.17
CA LEU A 83 11.56 -0.98 -9.93
C LEU A 83 12.05 -1.67 -11.19
N VAL A 84 13.22 -2.30 -11.09
CA VAL A 84 13.78 -3.16 -12.13
C VAL A 84 13.57 -4.62 -11.71
N TRP A 85 12.67 -5.31 -12.42
CA TRP A 85 12.38 -6.72 -12.18
C TRP A 85 13.32 -7.62 -12.99
N GLN A 86 13.89 -8.62 -12.32
CA GLN A 86 14.55 -9.75 -12.93
C GLN A 86 13.53 -10.89 -13.04
N LEU A 87 13.11 -11.20 -14.26
CA LEU A 87 12.21 -12.30 -14.53
C LEU A 87 12.95 -13.63 -14.40
N ASP A 88 12.35 -14.58 -13.72
CA ASP A 88 12.88 -15.93 -13.51
C ASP A 88 12.11 -16.93 -14.41
N LYS A 89 12.71 -18.08 -14.68
CA LYS A 89 12.07 -19.18 -15.41
C LYS A 89 11.25 -20.08 -14.50
N GLU A 90 11.41 -19.93 -13.18
CA GLU A 90 10.66 -20.69 -12.19
C GLU A 90 9.16 -20.35 -12.27
N THR A 91 8.33 -21.40 -12.27
CA THR A 91 6.89 -21.30 -12.27
C THR A 91 6.27 -22.13 -11.15
N LYS A 92 5.10 -21.73 -10.68
CA LYS A 92 4.26 -22.53 -9.77
C LYS A 92 2.81 -22.45 -10.20
N THR A 93 2.04 -23.49 -9.93
CA THR A 93 0.61 -23.54 -10.24
C THR A 93 -0.21 -23.42 -8.96
N VAL A 94 -1.14 -22.48 -8.93
CA VAL A 94 -2.09 -22.27 -7.82
C VAL A 94 -3.48 -22.23 -8.42
N GLU A 95 -4.38 -23.13 -8.00
CA GLU A 95 -5.77 -23.17 -8.48
C GLU A 95 -5.92 -23.15 -10.02
N ASN A 96 -5.07 -23.90 -10.73
CA ASN A 96 -4.96 -23.95 -12.19
C ASN A 96 -4.44 -22.67 -12.87
N VAL A 97 -3.96 -21.69 -12.10
CA VAL A 97 -3.28 -20.49 -12.61
C VAL A 97 -1.77 -20.71 -12.59
N THR A 98 -1.12 -20.50 -13.73
CA THR A 98 0.36 -20.51 -13.80
C THR A 98 0.90 -19.15 -13.34
N LEU A 99 1.78 -19.20 -12.34
CA LEU A 99 2.49 -18.05 -11.81
C LEU A 99 3.96 -18.14 -12.18
N TYR A 100 4.54 -16.99 -12.54
CA TYR A 100 5.95 -16.81 -12.87
C TYR A 100 6.63 -16.06 -11.74
N LYS A 101 7.85 -16.45 -11.44
CA LYS A 101 8.66 -15.77 -10.43
C LYS A 101 9.39 -14.57 -11.03
N ALA A 102 9.46 -13.48 -10.28
CA ALA A 102 10.33 -12.36 -10.56
C ALA A 102 10.96 -11.86 -9.26
N THR A 103 12.15 -11.26 -9.35
CA THR A 103 12.81 -10.66 -8.18
C THR A 103 13.24 -9.22 -8.45
N THR A 104 13.30 -8.41 -7.42
CA THR A 104 13.81 -7.03 -7.51
C THR A 104 14.50 -6.63 -6.22
N ILE A 105 15.28 -5.55 -6.26
CA ILE A 105 15.85 -4.92 -5.06
C ILE A 105 15.10 -3.62 -4.83
N TYR A 106 14.47 -3.49 -3.67
CA TYR A 106 13.80 -2.26 -3.25
C TYR A 106 14.13 -1.98 -1.79
N LYS A 107 14.56 -0.74 -1.52
CA LYS A 107 15.01 -0.28 -0.18
C LYS A 107 16.03 -1.24 0.46
N ASN A 108 17.04 -1.64 -0.32
CA ASN A 108 18.11 -2.56 0.08
C ASN A 108 17.65 -3.98 0.50
N LYS A 109 16.41 -4.35 0.22
CA LYS A 109 15.91 -5.72 0.45
C LYS A 109 15.61 -6.41 -0.87
N LYS A 110 15.79 -7.74 -0.88
CA LYS A 110 15.42 -8.59 -1.99
C LYS A 110 13.95 -8.97 -1.89
N TRP A 111 13.19 -8.60 -2.91
CA TRP A 111 11.79 -8.94 -3.04
C TRP A 111 11.62 -10.05 -4.06
N THR A 112 10.74 -10.99 -3.77
CA THR A 112 10.31 -12.06 -4.69
C THR A 112 8.83 -11.88 -4.94
N ALA A 113 8.44 -11.80 -6.21
CA ALA A 113 7.05 -11.74 -6.65
C ALA A 113 6.68 -12.98 -7.45
N TRP A 114 5.42 -13.40 -7.31
CA TRP A 114 4.77 -14.40 -8.15
C TRP A 114 3.61 -13.73 -8.88
N TYR A 115 3.64 -13.75 -10.21
CA TYR A 115 2.66 -13.04 -11.03
C TYR A 115 2.10 -13.93 -12.15
N ASN A 116 0.88 -13.63 -12.58
CA ASN A 116 0.23 -14.29 -13.71
C ASN A 116 0.22 -13.35 -14.92
N ASN A 117 0.76 -13.79 -16.05
CA ASN A 117 0.85 -12.97 -17.27
C ASN A 117 -0.41 -13.00 -18.16
N GLU A 118 -1.43 -13.78 -17.78
CA GLU A 118 -2.69 -13.88 -18.53
C GLU A 118 -3.71 -12.82 -18.11
N THR A 119 -3.57 -12.29 -16.88
CA THR A 119 -4.44 -11.23 -16.35
C THR A 119 -3.77 -9.86 -16.57
N PRO A 120 -4.28 -8.99 -17.46
CA PRO A 120 -3.58 -7.78 -17.92
C PRO A 120 -3.68 -6.60 -16.94
N ILE A 121 -3.27 -6.84 -15.68
CA ILE A 121 -3.16 -5.84 -14.62
C ILE A 121 -1.67 -5.66 -14.31
N ASN A 122 -1.08 -4.55 -14.74
CA ASN A 122 0.35 -4.29 -14.56
C ASN A 122 0.65 -3.41 -13.33
N SER A 123 -0.38 -2.84 -12.70
CA SER A 123 -0.28 -2.23 -11.37
C SER A 123 -0.24 -3.34 -10.32
N GLY A 124 0.38 -3.07 -9.17
CA GLY A 124 0.52 -4.07 -8.12
C GLY A 124 0.40 -3.47 -6.73
N PRO A 125 0.46 -4.31 -5.69
CA PRO A 125 0.29 -3.85 -4.32
C PRO A 125 1.44 -2.95 -3.90
N PHE A 126 1.14 -1.96 -3.05
CA PHE A 126 2.11 -0.98 -2.56
C PHE A 126 2.78 -0.22 -3.72
N VAL A 127 4.07 -0.44 -3.96
CA VAL A 127 4.81 0.16 -5.09
C VAL A 127 5.18 -0.88 -6.16
N PHE A 128 4.84 -2.15 -5.93
CA PHE A 128 5.30 -3.30 -6.72
C PHE A 128 4.49 -3.47 -8.00
N GLY A 129 4.54 -2.52 -8.93
CA GLY A 129 3.96 -2.65 -10.27
C GLY A 129 4.95 -3.13 -11.33
N LYS A 130 4.60 -2.95 -12.61
CA LYS A 130 5.44 -3.14 -13.82
C LYS A 130 5.78 -4.58 -14.20
N LEU A 131 5.28 -5.58 -13.48
CA LEU A 131 5.31 -6.94 -14.01
C LEU A 131 4.24 -7.08 -15.12
N PRO A 132 4.48 -7.90 -16.14
CA PRO A 132 3.51 -8.13 -17.20
C PRO A 132 2.40 -9.05 -16.67
N GLY A 133 1.46 -8.46 -15.95
CA GLY A 133 0.27 -9.11 -15.41
C GLY A 133 0.16 -9.12 -13.89
N LEU A 134 -0.93 -9.70 -13.40
CA LEU A 134 -1.39 -9.58 -12.01
C LEU A 134 -0.43 -10.25 -11.03
N ILE A 135 -0.03 -9.52 -10.00
CA ILE A 135 0.80 -10.03 -8.91
C ILE A 135 -0.09 -10.77 -7.90
N TYR A 136 0.18 -12.06 -7.72
CA TYR A 136 -0.50 -12.90 -6.73
C TYR A 136 0.17 -12.80 -5.36
N GLU A 137 1.48 -12.61 -5.35
CA GLU A 137 2.26 -12.55 -4.12
C GLU A 137 3.50 -11.70 -4.34
N VAL A 138 3.85 -10.87 -3.36
CA VAL A 138 5.16 -10.23 -3.27
C VAL A 138 5.64 -10.27 -1.83
N ALA A 139 6.89 -10.70 -1.62
CA ALA A 139 7.42 -10.94 -0.29
C ALA A 139 8.90 -10.60 -0.17
N THR A 140 9.30 -10.23 1.03
CA THR A 140 10.68 -10.07 1.50
C THR A 140 10.79 -10.73 2.88
N ASP A 141 11.98 -10.78 3.45
CA ASP A 141 12.18 -11.25 4.82
C ASP A 141 11.27 -10.48 5.81
N GLY A 142 10.37 -11.22 6.47
CA GLY A 142 9.43 -10.72 7.46
C GLY A 142 8.17 -10.02 6.94
N LEU A 143 7.99 -9.80 5.63
CA LEU A 143 6.77 -9.20 5.07
C LEU A 143 6.29 -9.93 3.82
N LYS A 144 5.00 -10.24 3.80
CA LYS A 144 4.32 -10.90 2.68
C LYS A 144 3.05 -10.14 2.31
N ILE A 145 2.82 -9.95 1.02
CA ILE A 145 1.58 -9.41 0.46
C ILE A 145 1.01 -10.45 -0.49
N SER A 146 -0.23 -10.89 -0.25
CA SER A 146 -0.87 -11.96 -1.03
C SER A 146 -2.24 -11.58 -1.50
N LEU A 147 -2.53 -11.85 -2.77
CA LEU A 147 -3.84 -11.65 -3.36
C LEU A 147 -4.86 -12.55 -2.68
N THR A 148 -6.00 -11.97 -2.28
CA THR A 148 -7.14 -12.70 -1.69
C THR A 148 -8.41 -12.59 -2.51
N GLY A 149 -8.50 -11.62 -3.41
CA GLY A 149 -9.71 -11.40 -4.20
C GLY A 149 -9.46 -10.54 -5.43
N LEU A 150 -10.24 -10.80 -6.48
CA LEU A 150 -10.25 -10.01 -7.71
C LEU A 150 -11.69 -9.79 -8.12
N SER A 151 -12.07 -8.53 -8.28
CA SER A 151 -13.43 -8.15 -8.66
C SER A 151 -13.42 -6.92 -9.57
N LYS A 152 -14.55 -6.67 -10.23
CA LYS A 152 -14.76 -5.41 -10.93
C LYS A 152 -14.88 -4.30 -9.90
N SER A 153 -14.15 -3.20 -10.10
CA SER A 153 -14.26 -2.07 -9.16
C SER A 153 -15.64 -1.44 -9.24
N ASN A 154 -16.33 -1.41 -8.11
CA ASN A 154 -17.70 -0.90 -7.97
C ASN A 154 -17.81 0.27 -6.97
N LYS A 155 -16.73 0.58 -6.23
CA LYS A 155 -16.74 1.59 -5.16
C LYS A 155 -15.82 2.75 -5.54
N ASN A 156 -16.32 3.98 -5.60
CA ASN A 156 -15.47 5.16 -5.66
C ASN A 156 -15.11 5.62 -4.23
N CYS A 157 -14.24 4.89 -3.55
CA CYS A 157 -13.81 5.27 -2.21
C CYS A 157 -12.83 6.46 -2.21
N PHE A 158 -12.16 6.70 -3.33
CA PHE A 158 -11.14 7.74 -3.40
C PHE A 158 -11.78 9.11 -3.61
N GLN A 159 -11.87 9.88 -2.53
CA GLN A 159 -12.03 11.32 -2.60
C GLN A 159 -10.71 11.95 -2.11
N ILE A 160 -10.03 12.72 -2.97
CA ILE A 160 -8.96 13.61 -2.50
C ILE A 160 -9.62 14.60 -1.55
N LEU A 161 -9.32 14.50 -0.27
CA LEU A 161 -9.86 15.39 0.72
C LEU A 161 -9.27 16.78 0.45
N LYS A 162 -10.11 17.82 0.40
CA LYS A 162 -9.76 19.15 -0.14
C LYS A 162 -8.67 19.93 0.65
N LYS A 163 -8.07 19.35 1.69
CA LYS A 163 -7.12 20.01 2.61
C LYS A 163 -5.91 19.12 2.87
N GLU A 164 -5.14 18.81 1.82
CA GLU A 164 -3.86 18.12 1.95
C GLU A 164 -2.71 19.07 1.62
N GLU A 165 -1.66 19.06 2.43
CA GLU A 165 -0.45 19.82 2.21
C GLU A 165 0.60 18.98 1.48
N ARG A 166 1.16 19.52 0.40
CA ARG A 166 2.31 18.90 -0.24
C ARG A 166 3.56 19.21 0.54
N ILE A 167 4.27 18.18 0.99
CA ILE A 167 5.57 18.29 1.63
C ILE A 167 6.63 17.50 0.84
N ASP A 168 7.90 17.80 1.07
CA ASP A 168 9.00 16.97 0.60
C ASP A 168 9.19 15.74 1.52
N LYS A 169 9.96 14.75 1.05
CA LYS A 169 10.20 13.50 1.77
C LYS A 169 10.98 13.70 3.07
N GLU A 170 11.93 14.62 3.11
CA GLU A 170 12.72 14.89 4.32
C GLU A 170 11.83 15.50 5.41
N SER A 171 10.98 16.46 5.03
CA SER A 171 9.95 17.02 5.90
C SER A 171 9.00 15.95 6.41
N TYR A 172 8.52 15.05 5.53
CA TYR A 172 7.66 13.92 5.94
C TYR A 172 8.37 13.03 6.96
N ASP A 173 9.61 12.62 6.70
CA ASP A 173 10.38 11.74 7.58
C ASP A 173 10.59 12.37 8.96
N LYS A 174 10.85 13.68 9.00
CA LYS A 174 10.95 14.44 10.24
C LYS A 174 9.63 14.47 11.01
N TYR A 175 8.53 14.85 10.36
CA TYR A 175 7.21 14.90 11.01
C TYR A 175 6.79 13.55 11.55
N ASN A 176 6.93 12.49 10.75
CA ASN A 176 6.60 11.14 11.17
C ASN A 176 7.50 10.66 12.34
N SER A 177 8.79 11.02 12.34
CA SER A 177 9.70 10.71 13.47
C SER A 177 9.28 11.41 14.76
N ASP A 178 9.01 12.73 14.69
CA ASP A 178 8.58 13.54 15.84
C ASP A 178 7.24 13.05 16.40
N PHE A 179 6.28 12.75 15.52
CA PHE A 179 5.00 12.16 15.86
C PHE A 179 5.15 10.84 16.64
N LEU A 180 6.01 9.93 16.15
CA LEU A 180 6.25 8.65 16.83
C LEU A 180 6.96 8.80 18.17
N LYS A 181 7.85 9.78 18.28
CA LYS A 181 8.50 10.08 19.55
C LYS A 181 7.48 10.53 20.59
N LYS A 182 6.58 11.47 20.23
CA LYS A 182 5.48 11.91 21.11
C LYS A 182 4.59 10.74 21.53
N LEU A 183 4.22 9.87 20.60
CA LEU A 183 3.43 8.66 20.89
C LEU A 183 4.11 7.75 21.92
N LYS A 184 5.39 7.42 21.71
CA LYS A 184 6.16 6.58 22.63
C LYS A 184 6.29 7.20 24.01
N GLU A 185 6.49 8.51 24.09
CA GLU A 185 6.57 9.24 25.36
C GLU A 185 5.24 9.26 26.10
N GLY A 186 4.12 9.46 25.40
CA GLY A 186 2.79 9.40 25.98
C GLY A 186 2.44 8.01 26.50
N TYR A 187 2.76 6.97 25.74
CA TYR A 187 2.62 5.57 26.17
C TYR A 187 3.40 5.32 27.47
N ARG A 188 4.68 5.70 27.51
CA ARG A 188 5.52 5.54 28.70
C ARG A 188 4.97 6.26 29.93
N LYS A 189 4.31 7.41 29.73
CA LYS A 189 3.75 8.24 30.82
C LYS A 189 2.29 7.92 31.15
N ASN A 190 1.66 7.02 30.40
CA ASN A 190 0.23 6.74 30.46
C ASN A 190 -0.64 8.01 30.35
N THR A 191 -0.26 8.91 29.44
CA THR A 191 -0.96 10.18 29.19
C THR A 191 -1.49 10.23 27.76
N ASN A 192 -2.75 10.65 27.59
CA ASN A 192 -3.30 10.92 26.27
C ASN A 192 -2.46 12.01 25.58
N VAL A 193 -1.98 11.69 24.38
CA VAL A 193 -1.16 12.60 23.55
C VAL A 193 -2.03 13.41 22.61
N PHE A 194 -3.18 12.86 22.22
CA PHE A 194 -4.11 13.44 21.27
C PHE A 194 -5.52 13.46 21.85
N ASP A 195 -6.24 14.55 21.61
CA ASP A 195 -7.58 14.76 22.17
C ASP A 195 -8.56 13.72 21.61
N GLY A 196 -9.23 12.99 22.51
CA GLY A 196 -10.31 12.07 22.15
C GLY A 196 -9.90 10.68 21.67
N ILE A 197 -8.60 10.32 21.65
CA ILE A 197 -8.14 8.96 21.29
C ILE A 197 -7.38 8.32 22.45
N THR A 198 -7.67 7.05 22.72
CA THR A 198 -6.95 6.28 23.75
C THR A 198 -5.54 5.90 23.28
N ILE A 199 -4.62 5.72 24.24
CA ILE A 199 -3.24 5.30 23.95
C ILE A 199 -3.22 3.92 23.29
N GLU A 200 -4.12 3.03 23.68
CA GLU A 200 -4.25 1.68 23.10
C GLU A 200 -4.62 1.74 21.62
N ALA A 201 -5.61 2.56 21.24
CA ALA A 201 -6.01 2.74 19.86
C ALA A 201 -4.87 3.35 19.02
N LEU A 202 -4.11 4.31 19.59
CA LEU A 202 -2.94 4.90 18.92
C LEU A 202 -1.81 3.89 18.70
N LEU A 203 -1.59 2.98 19.65
CA LEU A 203 -0.56 1.94 19.54
C LEU A 203 -0.93 0.90 18.47
N GLU A 204 -2.19 0.45 18.47
CA GLU A 204 -2.70 -0.48 17.45
C GLU A 204 -2.60 0.12 16.05
N GLU A 205 -3.02 1.37 15.86
CA GLU A 205 -2.92 2.06 14.58
C GLU A 205 -1.48 2.37 14.16
N SER A 206 -0.60 2.71 15.11
CA SER A 206 0.84 2.85 14.82
C SER A 206 1.45 1.55 14.33
N GLN A 207 1.05 0.41 14.90
CA GLN A 207 1.51 -0.92 14.48
C GLN A 207 0.99 -1.26 13.07
N LYS A 208 -0.25 -0.91 12.74
CA LYS A 208 -0.77 -1.05 11.37
C LYS A 208 0.03 -0.22 10.36
N LYS A 209 0.42 1.02 10.69
CA LYS A 209 1.33 1.83 9.84
C LYS A 209 2.75 1.24 9.71
N ASP A 210 3.22 0.48 10.70
CA ASP A 210 4.53 -0.17 10.66
C ASP A 210 4.65 -1.30 9.62
N LEU A 211 3.55 -1.73 9.01
CA LEU A 211 3.57 -2.68 7.90
C LEU A 211 4.45 -2.18 6.75
N PHE A 212 4.27 -0.92 6.35
CA PHE A 212 4.97 -0.35 5.20
C PHE A 212 5.98 0.74 5.54
N ARG A 213 6.03 1.22 6.78
CA ARG A 213 6.83 2.39 7.18
C ARG A 213 8.30 2.32 6.79
N GLU A 214 8.97 1.18 6.98
CA GLU A 214 10.39 1.01 6.62
C GLU A 214 10.63 1.01 5.08
N TYR A 215 9.56 0.96 4.30
CA TYR A 215 9.57 0.87 2.84
C TYR A 215 9.09 2.15 2.14
N LEU A 216 8.71 3.18 2.89
CA LEU A 216 8.35 4.53 2.39
C LEU A 216 9.62 5.31 2.04
#